data_AF-A0A536UH46-F1
#
_entry.id   AF-A0A536UH46-F1
#
_cell.length_a   1.000
_cell.length_b   1.000
_cell.length_c   1.000
_cell.angle_alpha   90.00
_cell.angle_beta   90.00
_cell.angle_gamma   90.00
#
_symmetry.space_group_name_H-M   'P 1'
#
loop_
_entity.id
_entity.type
_entity.pdbx_description
1 polymer ?
#
loop_
_entity_poly.entity_id
_entity_poly.type
_entity_poly.pdbx_seq_one_letter_code
_entity_poly.pdbx_strand_id
1 'polypeptide(L)'
;MLMALLTTSAAVQAAAEKPTRKAASGKHARVKALRKVSQHAEEPVRASFANQAGLHDATDGLALKSAVALVLDQDTDEVLFSKNPQAVVPIASITKLMTALVVVEAKQPLDETLIVTQDDVDTE
;
A
#
# COMPACT_ATOMS: atom_id res chain seq x y z
N MET A 1 32.99 -52.93 35.45
CA MET A 1 34.03 -53.96 35.61
C MET A 1 35.16 -53.61 34.67
N LEU A 2 36.39 -53.53 35.19
CA LEU A 2 37.68 -53.24 34.53
C LEU A 2 37.88 -51.80 34.01
N MET A 3 38.70 -50.97 34.67
CA MET A 3 40.19 -50.91 34.64
C MET A 3 40.72 -50.58 33.23
N ALA A 4 41.19 -49.35 32.99
CA ALA A 4 42.49 -48.78 33.37
C ALA A 4 43.50 -48.90 32.21
N LEU A 5 44.19 -47.80 31.90
CA LEU A 5 45.64 -47.66 31.65
C LEU A 5 45.85 -46.17 31.30
N LEU A 6 46.36 -45.28 32.18
CA LEU A 6 47.78 -45.06 32.53
C LEU A 6 48.63 -44.84 31.27
N THR A 7 49.44 -43.80 31.07
CA THR A 7 50.23 -42.86 31.90
C THR A 7 50.66 -41.70 30.96
N THR A 8 51.25 -40.55 31.31
CA THR A 8 52.40 -40.31 32.19
C THR A 8 52.66 -38.80 32.33
N SER A 9 53.12 -38.40 33.52
CA SER A 9 54.14 -37.36 33.84
C SER A 9 53.82 -35.88 33.57
N ALA A 10 53.60 -35.01 34.56
CA ALA A 10 54.54 -34.46 35.56
C ALA A 10 55.73 -33.74 34.91
N ALA A 11 56.15 -32.51 35.27
CA ALA A 11 55.73 -31.53 36.25
C ALA A 11 56.49 -30.20 35.96
N VAL A 12 56.23 -29.19 36.80
CA VAL A 12 57.09 -28.03 37.16
C VAL A 12 56.57 -26.66 36.73
N GLN A 13 55.98 -26.00 37.72
CA GLN A 13 55.77 -24.56 37.87
C GLN A 13 57.11 -23.82 38.02
N ALA A 14 57.19 -22.57 37.54
CA ALA A 14 57.03 -21.38 38.40
C ALA A 14 57.68 -20.13 37.80
N ALA A 15 57.07 -19.00 38.16
CA ALA A 15 57.62 -17.64 38.23
C ALA A 15 57.83 -16.85 36.93
N ALA A 16 56.98 -15.84 36.71
CA ALA A 16 57.38 -14.44 36.92
C ALA A 16 56.24 -13.50 36.48
N GLU A 17 55.76 -12.68 37.41
CA GLU A 17 54.78 -11.64 37.15
C GLU A 17 55.48 -10.32 36.75
N LYS A 18 55.18 -9.90 35.51
CA LYS A 18 55.17 -8.56 34.88
C LYS A 18 56.24 -7.49 35.23
N PRO A 19 56.74 -6.82 34.17
CA PRO A 19 56.84 -5.37 34.16
C PRO A 19 55.87 -4.73 33.15
N THR A 20 55.46 -3.53 33.54
CA THR A 20 54.64 -2.55 32.84
C THR A 20 55.22 -2.13 31.49
N ARG A 21 54.34 -1.79 30.52
CA ARG A 21 54.48 -0.55 29.70
C ARG A 21 53.28 -0.31 28.77
N LYS A 22 52.59 0.78 29.11
CA LYS A 22 52.07 1.89 28.29
C LYS A 22 51.32 1.60 26.97
N ALA A 23 50.12 2.17 26.99
CA ALA A 23 49.18 2.46 25.91
C ALA A 23 49.79 2.97 24.60
N ALA A 24 49.19 2.55 23.49
CA ALA A 24 48.89 3.44 22.37
C ALA A 24 47.72 2.90 21.50
N SER A 25 46.76 3.80 21.26
CA SER A 25 45.83 3.84 20.12
C SER A 25 44.77 2.74 19.99
N GLY A 26 43.68 2.90 20.76
CA GLY A 26 42.41 2.25 20.46
C GLY A 26 41.82 2.83 19.18
N LYS A 27 41.89 2.07 18.08
CA LYS A 27 41.23 2.39 16.81
C LYS A 27 39.73 2.57 17.07
N HIS A 28 39.18 3.70 16.65
CA HIS A 28 37.74 3.91 16.59
C HIS A 28 37.11 2.79 15.77
N ALA A 29 36.51 1.82 16.46
CA ALA A 29 35.64 0.85 15.83
C ALA A 29 34.40 1.62 15.36
N ARG A 30 34.40 2.02 14.09
CA ARG A 30 33.22 2.54 13.40
C ARG A 30 32.20 1.41 13.40
N VAL A 31 31.32 1.40 14.40
CA VAL A 31 30.14 0.55 14.42
C VAL A 31 29.29 1.03 13.25
N LYS A 32 29.46 0.38 12.09
CA LYS A 32 28.62 0.58 10.92
C LYS A 32 27.30 -0.10 11.28
N ALA A 33 26.49 0.58 12.09
CA ALA A 33 25.10 0.22 12.32
C ALA A 33 24.42 0.28 10.95
N LEU A 34 24.34 -0.88 10.30
CA LEU A 34 23.52 -1.07 9.13
C LEU A 34 22.10 -0.81 9.59
N ARG A 35 21.58 0.39 9.31
CA ARG A 35 20.15 0.70 9.44
C ARG A 35 19.43 -0.30 8.55
N LYS A 36 18.95 -1.39 9.14
CA LYS A 36 18.03 -2.32 8.51
C LYS A 36 16.73 -1.53 8.35
N VAL A 37 16.58 -0.90 7.18
CA VAL A 37 15.29 -0.36 6.76
C VAL A 37 14.36 -1.56 6.76
N SER A 38 13.40 -1.58 7.68
CA SER A 38 12.32 -2.55 7.65
C SER A 38 11.66 -2.40 6.29
N GLN A 39 11.86 -3.40 5.43
CA GLN A 39 11.06 -3.57 4.24
C GLN A 39 9.67 -3.86 4.75
N HIS A 40 8.82 -2.84 4.82
CA HIS A 40 7.39 -3.08 4.85
C HIS A 40 7.12 -3.87 3.56
N ALA A 41 6.73 -5.13 3.73
CA ALA A 41 6.24 -5.92 2.62
C ALA A 41 5.13 -5.09 1.96
N GLU A 42 5.33 -4.69 0.71
CA GLU A 42 4.29 -4.02 -0.06
C GLU A 42 3.13 -5.00 -0.14
N GLU A 43 2.02 -4.69 0.53
CA GLU A 43 0.78 -5.42 0.30
C GLU A 43 0.46 -5.31 -1.19
N PRO A 44 0.06 -6.40 -1.86
CA PRO A 44 -0.22 -6.37 -3.28
C PRO A 44 -1.31 -5.32 -3.52
N VAL A 45 -0.96 -4.26 -4.27
CA VAL A 45 -1.90 -3.24 -4.68
C VAL A 45 -3.03 -3.97 -5.41
N ARG A 46 -4.21 -4.06 -4.79
CA ARG A 46 -5.37 -4.63 -5.46
C ARG A 46 -5.59 -3.83 -6.73
N ALA A 47 -5.44 -4.49 -7.87
CA ALA A 47 -5.68 -3.86 -9.15
C ALA A 47 -7.11 -3.30 -9.16
N SER A 48 -7.26 -2.03 -9.57
CA SER A 48 -8.59 -1.43 -9.76
C SER A 48 -9.39 -2.25 -10.78
N PHE A 49 -10.72 -2.16 -10.73
CA PHE A 49 -11.58 -2.80 -11.73
C PHE A 49 -11.17 -2.45 -13.17
N ALA A 50 -10.77 -1.20 -13.41
CA ALA A 50 -10.29 -0.74 -14.69
C ALA A 50 -8.93 -1.35 -15.10
N ASN A 51 -8.00 -1.53 -14.16
CA ASN A 51 -6.73 -2.21 -14.42
C ASN A 51 -6.95 -3.68 -14.76
N GLN A 52 -7.85 -4.36 -14.04
CA GLN A 52 -8.20 -5.75 -14.31
C GLN A 52 -8.86 -5.92 -15.69
N ALA A 53 -9.60 -4.91 -16.14
CA ALA A 53 -10.23 -4.89 -17.45
C ALA A 53 -9.32 -4.43 -18.60
N GLY A 54 -8.02 -4.14 -18.35
CA GLY A 54 -7.08 -3.69 -19.39
C GLY A 54 -7.39 -2.29 -19.96
N LEU A 55 -8.15 -1.49 -19.22
CA LEU A 55 -8.77 -0.28 -19.77
C LEU A 55 -7.80 0.91 -19.88
N HIS A 56 -6.59 0.78 -19.33
CA HIS A 56 -5.52 1.78 -19.42
C HIS A 56 -4.64 1.63 -20.67
N ASP A 57 -4.79 0.55 -21.43
CA ASP A 57 -3.93 0.24 -22.59
C ASP A 57 -4.35 1.01 -23.86
N ALA A 58 -5.49 1.69 -23.81
CA ALA A 58 -5.98 2.52 -24.90
C ALA A 58 -5.04 3.73 -25.12
N THR A 59 -4.71 3.99 -26.39
CA THR A 59 -3.94 5.18 -26.79
C THR A 59 -4.72 6.45 -26.44
N ASP A 60 -4.08 7.34 -25.68
CA ASP A 60 -4.70 8.52 -25.10
C ASP A 60 -3.88 9.76 -25.43
N GLY A 61 -4.41 10.60 -26.32
CA GLY A 61 -3.76 11.84 -26.74
C GLY A 61 -3.60 12.88 -25.63
N LEU A 62 -4.34 12.74 -24.53
CA LEU A 62 -4.27 13.62 -23.36
C LEU A 62 -3.51 12.99 -22.17
N ALA A 63 -3.01 11.76 -22.33
CA ALA A 63 -2.28 11.02 -21.30
C ALA A 63 -2.97 11.01 -19.91
N LEU A 64 -4.29 10.83 -19.90
CA LEU A 64 -5.08 10.77 -18.68
C LEU A 64 -4.76 9.51 -17.89
N LYS A 65 -4.61 9.68 -16.57
CA LYS A 65 -4.52 8.56 -15.62
C LYS A 65 -5.85 7.84 -15.44
N SER A 66 -6.96 8.43 -15.87
CA SER A 66 -8.28 7.81 -15.86
C SER A 66 -8.36 6.71 -16.91
N ALA A 67 -9.07 5.62 -16.59
CA ALA A 67 -9.34 4.53 -17.51
C ALA A 67 -10.47 4.83 -18.49
N VAL A 68 -11.46 5.61 -18.03
CA VAL A 68 -12.64 6.04 -18.79
C VAL A 68 -12.72 7.55 -18.71
N ALA A 69 -13.04 8.19 -19.81
CA ALA A 69 -13.35 9.62 -19.87
C ALA A 69 -14.25 9.91 -21.08
N LEU A 70 -15.15 10.87 -20.91
CA LEU A 70 -16.01 11.41 -21.96
C LEU A 70 -16.17 12.90 -21.69
N VAL A 71 -15.91 13.73 -22.70
CA VAL A 71 -16.13 15.18 -22.66
C VAL A 71 -17.06 15.53 -23.80
N LEU A 72 -18.15 16.19 -23.45
CA LEU A 72 -19.20 16.64 -24.37
C LEU A 72 -19.28 18.16 -24.29
N ASP A 73 -19.54 18.80 -25.41
CA ASP A 73 -20.07 20.16 -25.43
C ASP A 73 -21.56 20.11 -25.02
N GLN A 74 -21.94 20.88 -24.01
CA GLN A 74 -23.27 20.80 -23.40
C GLN A 74 -24.40 21.40 -24.26
N ASP A 75 -24.06 22.30 -25.19
CA ASP A 75 -25.06 23.00 -26.01
C ASP A 75 -25.29 22.27 -27.34
N THR A 76 -24.26 21.57 -27.84
CA THR A 76 -24.26 20.92 -29.16
C THR A 76 -24.21 19.39 -29.11
N ASP A 77 -23.98 18.80 -27.93
CA ASP A 77 -23.71 17.36 -27.73
C ASP A 77 -22.48 16.83 -28.51
N GLU A 78 -21.59 17.71 -28.96
CA GLU A 78 -20.37 17.31 -29.66
C GLU A 78 -19.42 16.57 -28.71
N VAL A 79 -18.95 15.38 -29.12
CA VAL A 79 -17.91 14.64 -28.38
C VAL A 79 -16.55 15.27 -28.64
N LEU A 80 -16.07 16.06 -27.68
CA LEU A 80 -14.76 16.71 -27.76
C LEU A 80 -13.62 15.75 -27.40
N PHE A 81 -13.90 14.74 -26.57
CA PHE A 81 -12.92 13.72 -26.21
C PHE A 81 -13.63 12.46 -25.70
N SER A 82 -13.08 11.28 -26.04
CA SER A 82 -13.57 10.01 -25.51
C SER A 82 -12.44 9.01 -25.30
N LYS A 83 -12.46 8.32 -24.17
CA LYS A 83 -11.59 7.20 -23.82
C LYS A 83 -12.45 6.10 -23.20
N ASN A 84 -12.56 4.97 -23.87
CA ASN A 84 -13.38 3.82 -23.46
C ASN A 84 -14.82 4.18 -23.02
N PRO A 85 -15.57 4.99 -23.79
CA PRO A 85 -16.84 5.55 -23.31
C PRO A 85 -17.94 4.50 -23.09
N GLN A 86 -17.78 3.28 -23.62
CA GLN A 86 -18.75 2.19 -23.51
C GLN A 86 -18.39 1.16 -22.42
N ALA A 87 -17.34 1.42 -21.61
CA ALA A 87 -16.91 0.49 -20.59
C ALA A 87 -17.88 0.46 -19.40
N VAL A 88 -18.28 -0.75 -18.99
CA VAL A 88 -19.13 -0.97 -17.81
C VAL A 88 -18.23 -1.20 -16.60
N VAL A 89 -18.17 -0.22 -15.71
CA VAL A 89 -17.38 -0.27 -14.48
C VAL A 89 -18.18 0.31 -13.29
N PRO A 90 -17.86 -0.05 -12.03
CA PRO A 90 -18.48 0.58 -10.88
C PRO A 90 -18.26 2.09 -10.87
N ILE A 91 -19.34 2.87 -10.89
CA ILE A 91 -19.32 4.35 -10.94
C ILE A 91 -19.49 5.01 -9.56
N ALA A 92 -19.57 4.20 -8.50
CA ALA A 92 -19.73 4.63 -7.12
C ALA A 92 -20.83 5.70 -6.96
N SER A 93 -20.52 6.84 -6.33
CA SER A 93 -21.49 7.89 -6.03
C SER A 93 -22.12 8.58 -7.25
N ILE A 94 -21.65 8.35 -8.48
CA ILE A 94 -22.29 8.90 -9.69
C ILE A 94 -23.71 8.33 -9.87
N THR A 95 -23.99 7.12 -9.38
CA THR A 95 -25.34 6.52 -9.38
C THR A 95 -26.39 7.45 -8.74
N LYS A 96 -25.98 8.32 -7.79
CA LYS A 96 -26.86 9.29 -7.14
C LYS A 96 -27.48 10.30 -8.11
N LEU A 97 -26.86 10.57 -9.27
CA LEU A 97 -27.45 11.44 -10.29
C LEU A 97 -28.73 10.84 -10.86
N MET A 98 -28.75 9.54 -11.14
CA MET A 98 -29.95 8.86 -11.62
C MET A 98 -31.03 8.81 -10.52
N THR A 99 -30.63 8.55 -9.27
CA THR A 99 -31.55 8.60 -8.13
C THR A 99 -32.20 9.99 -8.00
N ALA A 100 -31.41 11.06 -8.08
CA ALA A 100 -31.93 12.43 -8.02
C ALA A 100 -32.86 12.73 -9.19
N LEU A 101 -32.52 12.31 -10.41
CA LEU A 101 -33.38 12.47 -11.58
C LEU A 101 -34.75 11.82 -11.38
N VAL A 102 -34.79 10.58 -10.90
CA VAL A 102 -36.05 9.86 -10.64
C VAL A 102 -36.92 10.60 -9.61
N VAL A 103 -36.34 11.14 -8.54
CA VAL A 103 -37.09 11.90 -7.53
C VAL A 103 -37.66 13.20 -8.11
N VAL A 104 -36.86 13.94 -8.89
CA VAL A 104 -37.29 15.19 -9.52
C VAL A 104 -38.38 14.94 -10.57
N GLU A 105 -38.21 13.92 -11.41
CA GLU A 105 -39.20 13.55 -12.43
C GLU A 105 -40.51 13.02 -11.81
N ALA A 106 -40.43 12.36 -10.65
CA ALA A 106 -41.60 11.96 -9.87
C ALA A 106 -42.35 13.14 -9.24
N LYS A 107 -41.79 14.37 -9.27
CA LYS A 107 -42.39 15.60 -8.74
C LYS A 107 -42.82 15.49 -7.26
N GLN A 108 -42.04 14.79 -6.45
CA GLN A 108 -42.29 14.71 -5.02
C GLN A 108 -42.11 16.11 -4.37
N PRO A 109 -42.88 16.44 -3.31
CA PRO A 109 -42.69 17.70 -2.59
C PRO A 109 -41.30 17.74 -1.95
N LEU A 110 -40.47 18.73 -2.30
CA LEU A 110 -39.12 18.85 -1.77
C LEU A 110 -39.08 19.37 -0.32
N ASP A 111 -40.21 19.86 0.17
CA ASP A 111 -40.46 20.28 1.55
C ASP A 111 -41.12 19.19 2.42
N GLU A 112 -41.29 17.98 1.86
CA GLU A 112 -41.79 16.83 2.61
C GLU A 112 -40.84 16.50 3.78
N THR A 113 -41.41 16.35 4.96
CA THR A 113 -40.66 15.88 6.13
C THR A 113 -40.52 14.36 6.05
N LEU A 114 -39.31 13.89 5.81
CA LEU A 114 -38.98 12.46 5.78
C LEU A 114 -38.50 11.97 7.14
N ILE A 115 -38.86 10.74 7.51
CA ILE A 115 -38.39 10.07 8.73
C ILE A 115 -37.19 9.20 8.36
N VAL A 116 -36.04 9.45 8.98
CA VAL A 116 -34.87 8.55 8.90
C VAL A 116 -35.11 7.37 9.83
N THR A 117 -35.21 6.19 9.26
CA THR A 117 -35.44 4.92 9.98
C THR A 117 -34.12 4.24 10.29
N GLN A 118 -34.18 3.14 11.05
CA GLN A 118 -32.99 2.33 11.32
C GLN A 118 -32.45 1.64 10.05
N ASP A 119 -33.30 1.42 9.03
CA ASP A 119 -32.91 0.81 7.76
C ASP A 119 -32.06 1.76 6.89
N ASP A 120 -32.08 3.07 7.19
CA ASP A 120 -31.31 4.09 6.47
C ASP A 120 -29.89 4.30 7.03
N VAL A 121 -29.56 3.64 8.14
CA VAL A 121 -28.27 3.77 8.82
C VAL A 121 -27.33 2.67 8.37
N ASP A 122 -26.21 3.04 7.73
CA ASP A 122 -25.11 2.12 7.45
C ASP A 122 -24.49 1.63 8.78
N THR A 123 -24.50 0.32 9.05
CA THR A 123 -23.96 -0.26 10.29
C THR A 123 -22.61 -0.97 10.16
N GLU A 124 -21.98 -0.97 8.98
CA GLU A 124 -20.70 -1.63 8.69
C GLU A 124 -19.80 -0.84 7.73
#